data_AF-A0A0H3JT07-F1
#
_entry.id   AF-A0A0H3JT07-F1
#
_cell.length_a   1.000
_cell.length_b   1.000
_cell.length_c   1.000
_cell.angle_alpha   90.00
_cell.angle_beta   90.00
_cell.angle_gamma   90.00
#
_symmetry.space_group_name_H-M   'P 1'
#
loop_
_entity.id
_entity.type
_entity.pdbx_description
1 polymer ?
#
loop_
_entity_poly.entity_id
_entity_poly.type
_entity_poly.pdbx_seq_one_letter_code
_entity_poly.pdbx_strand_id
1 'polypeptide(L)'
;MMKDVKRIDYFSYEELTILGGSKLPLVNFELFDPSNFEEAKVALIEKELVTENDKLTDAGFKVATLVREYISAIVNIRINDMYFAPFSYEKDEYILLSRFKNNGFQIRIINKDIAWWSIVQSYPLLMRQEKSNDWDFKQIDDEILENLNNESIDTIGRVLEIEIYNHQGDPQQSLYNIYEQNDLLLIRYPLKDKVLNVHIGVINTFIRELFGFDTDENHINKAEE
;
A
#
# COMPACT_ATOMS: atom_id res chain seq x y z
N MET A 1 -23.61 17.62 -25.97
CA MET A 1 -22.29 16.97 -26.07
C MET A 1 -21.63 17.07 -24.70
N MET A 2 -21.62 15.99 -23.92
CA MET A 2 -20.67 15.88 -22.82
C MET A 2 -19.29 15.88 -23.46
N LYS A 3 -18.42 16.84 -23.11
CA LYS A 3 -17.00 16.70 -23.44
C LYS A 3 -16.56 15.38 -22.83
N ASP A 4 -16.05 14.46 -23.64
CA ASP A 4 -15.34 13.30 -23.13
C ASP A 4 -14.25 13.83 -22.17
N VAL A 5 -14.48 13.66 -20.87
CA VAL A 5 -13.47 13.97 -19.87
C VAL A 5 -12.38 12.95 -20.12
N LYS A 6 -11.30 13.36 -20.79
CA LYS A 6 -10.10 12.52 -20.94
C LYS A 6 -9.68 12.10 -19.52
N ARG A 7 -9.90 10.82 -19.21
CA ARG A 7 -9.62 10.26 -17.90
C ARG A 7 -8.09 10.21 -17.75
N ILE A 8 -7.57 10.94 -16.76
CA ILE A 8 -6.12 11.05 -16.49
C ILE A 8 -5.72 9.92 -15.53
N ASP A 9 -5.82 8.68 -16.01
CA ASP A 9 -5.42 7.47 -15.31
C ASP A 9 -4.94 6.40 -16.30
N TYR A 10 -4.74 5.17 -15.82
CA TYR A 10 -4.08 4.09 -16.55
C TYR A 10 -2.67 4.49 -16.98
N PHE A 11 -1.89 4.97 -16.02
CA PHE A 11 -0.48 5.25 -16.22
C PHE A 11 0.33 3.95 -16.27
N SER A 12 1.33 3.85 -17.13
CA SER A 12 2.38 2.84 -16.98
C SER A 12 3.32 3.21 -15.83
N TYR A 13 4.15 2.26 -15.41
CA TYR A 13 5.22 2.53 -14.45
C TYR A 13 6.21 3.59 -14.98
N GLU A 14 6.52 3.53 -16.28
CA GLU A 14 7.43 4.47 -16.94
C GLU A 14 6.82 5.86 -17.06
N GLU A 15 5.51 5.97 -17.35
CA GLU A 15 4.82 7.27 -17.34
C GLU A 15 4.96 7.96 -15.99
N LEU A 16 4.72 7.22 -14.89
CA LEU A 16 4.90 7.75 -13.54
C LEU A 16 6.38 8.04 -13.24
N THR A 17 7.31 7.20 -13.70
CA THR A 17 8.75 7.42 -13.53
C THR A 17 9.23 8.68 -14.24
N ILE A 18 8.74 8.95 -15.46
CA ILE A 18 9.02 10.18 -16.21
C ILE A 18 8.47 11.40 -15.45
N LEU A 19 7.21 11.34 -15.01
CA LEU A 19 6.56 12.43 -14.28
C LEU A 19 7.21 12.71 -12.92
N GLY A 20 7.63 11.65 -12.21
CA GLY A 20 8.31 11.72 -10.92
C GLY A 20 9.80 12.06 -11.01
N GLY A 21 10.42 11.88 -12.17
CA GLY A 21 11.86 12.08 -12.39
C GLY A 21 12.75 11.02 -11.73
N SER A 22 12.16 9.98 -11.13
CA SER A 22 12.86 8.88 -10.48
C SER A 22 11.93 7.66 -10.34
N LYS A 23 12.53 6.51 -10.03
CA LYS A 23 11.78 5.25 -9.87
C LYS A 23 10.81 5.35 -8.68
N LEU A 24 9.59 4.87 -8.88
CA LEU A 24 8.65 4.73 -7.77
C LEU A 24 9.14 3.66 -6.79
N PRO A 25 9.04 3.88 -5.47
CA PRO A 25 9.38 2.90 -4.44
C PRO A 25 8.32 1.78 -4.34
N LEU A 26 8.06 1.07 -5.44
CA LEU A 26 7.19 -0.10 -5.49
C LEU A 26 8.02 -1.33 -5.17
N VAL A 27 8.15 -1.64 -3.88
CA VAL A 27 8.94 -2.77 -3.42
C VAL A 27 8.13 -4.08 -3.62
N ASN A 28 8.82 -5.17 -3.96
CA ASN A 28 8.22 -6.48 -4.34
C ASN A 28 7.20 -6.41 -5.49
N PHE A 29 7.42 -5.50 -6.43
CA PHE A 29 6.66 -5.47 -7.67
C PHE A 29 7.23 -6.48 -8.66
N GLU A 30 6.45 -7.49 -9.06
CA GLU A 30 6.70 -8.22 -10.30
C GLU A 30 6.50 -7.25 -11.47
N LEU A 31 7.59 -6.56 -11.84
CA LEU A 31 7.67 -5.84 -13.10
C LEU A 31 7.61 -6.90 -14.19
N PHE A 32 6.48 -6.99 -14.89
CA PHE A 32 6.52 -7.45 -16.27
C PHE A 32 7.51 -6.53 -16.99
N ASP A 33 8.35 -7.10 -17.87
CA ASP A 33 9.47 -6.43 -18.53
C ASP A 33 9.15 -4.95 -18.84
N PRO A 34 10.06 -4.02 -18.50
CA PRO A 34 9.78 -2.60 -18.57
C PRO A 34 9.22 -2.22 -19.93
N SER A 35 8.07 -1.55 -19.92
CA SER A 35 7.52 -0.95 -21.12
C SER A 35 8.49 0.11 -21.63
N ASN A 36 8.50 0.28 -22.94
CA ASN A 36 9.36 1.21 -23.64
C ASN A 36 9.13 2.67 -23.17
N PHE A 37 10.16 3.36 -22.66
CA PHE A 37 10.05 4.76 -22.21
C PHE A 37 9.60 5.72 -23.32
N GLU A 38 9.86 5.39 -24.60
CA GLU A 38 9.36 6.17 -25.74
C GLU A 38 7.84 6.05 -25.88
N GLU A 39 7.27 4.86 -25.65
CA GLU A 39 5.82 4.65 -25.67
C GLU A 39 5.15 5.39 -24.52
N ALA A 40 5.75 5.37 -23.33
CA ALA A 40 5.29 6.14 -22.18
C ALA A 40 5.29 7.65 -22.47
N LYS A 41 6.33 8.16 -23.13
CA LYS A 41 6.42 9.57 -23.52
C LYS A 41 5.30 9.96 -24.50
N VAL A 42 5.04 9.14 -25.51
CA VAL A 42 3.93 9.34 -26.45
C VAL A 42 2.59 9.33 -25.70
N ALA A 43 2.38 8.36 -24.80
CA ALA A 43 1.16 8.27 -24.00
C ALA A 43 0.94 9.53 -23.12
N LEU A 44 2.00 10.08 -22.52
CA LEU A 44 1.91 11.33 -21.75
C LEU A 44 1.51 12.54 -22.61
N ILE A 45 1.93 12.56 -23.89
CA ILE A 45 1.51 13.59 -24.85
C ILE A 45 0.04 13.41 -25.23
N GLU A 46 -0.40 12.19 -25.52
CA GLU A 46 -1.80 11.86 -25.83
C GLU A 46 -2.77 12.19 -24.67
N LYS A 47 -2.29 11.97 -23.43
CA LYS A 47 -2.97 12.35 -22.18
C LYS A 47 -2.91 13.85 -21.88
N GLU A 48 -2.26 14.67 -22.72
CA GLU A 48 -2.12 16.12 -22.57
C GLU A 48 -1.40 16.54 -21.27
N LEU A 49 -0.49 15.70 -20.77
CA LEU A 49 0.33 15.99 -19.59
C LEU A 49 1.70 16.55 -19.97
N VAL A 50 2.19 16.16 -21.15
CA VAL A 50 3.44 16.63 -21.74
C VAL A 50 3.14 17.18 -23.13
N THR A 51 3.81 18.26 -23.50
CA THR A 51 3.73 18.84 -24.86
C THR A 51 4.71 18.13 -25.79
N GLU A 52 4.54 18.29 -27.11
CA GLU A 52 5.49 17.76 -28.11
C GLU A 52 6.95 18.25 -27.93
N ASN A 53 7.15 19.35 -27.20
CA ASN A 53 8.46 19.91 -26.87
C ASN A 53 8.94 19.54 -25.45
N ASP A 54 8.42 18.45 -24.87
CA ASP A 54 8.82 17.89 -23.57
C ASP A 54 8.56 18.79 -22.37
N LYS A 55 7.66 19.77 -22.50
CA LYS A 55 7.22 20.62 -21.37
C LYS A 55 5.96 20.05 -20.73
N LEU A 56 5.89 20.06 -19.40
CA LEU A 56 4.66 19.74 -18.66
C LEU A 56 3.57 20.78 -18.96
N THR A 57 2.34 20.30 -19.16
CA THR A 57 1.14 21.15 -19.12
C THR A 57 0.77 21.48 -17.67
N ASP A 58 -0.21 22.36 -17.44
CA ASP A 58 -0.71 22.61 -16.08
C ASP A 58 -1.25 21.34 -15.40
N ALA A 59 -1.92 20.47 -16.18
CA ALA A 59 -2.38 19.17 -15.70
C ALA A 59 -1.20 18.24 -15.42
N GLY A 60 -0.23 18.18 -16.33
CA GLY A 60 1.01 17.43 -16.14
C GLY A 60 1.80 17.86 -14.91
N PHE A 61 1.88 19.16 -14.65
CA PHE A 61 2.56 19.70 -13.48
C PHE A 61 1.90 19.24 -12.17
N LYS A 62 0.56 19.22 -12.11
CA LYS A 62 -0.18 18.72 -10.94
C LYS A 62 0.06 17.24 -10.71
N VAL A 63 -0.05 16.41 -11.76
CA VAL A 63 0.19 14.97 -11.65
C VAL A 63 1.65 14.70 -11.28
N ALA A 64 2.62 15.33 -11.96
CA ALA A 64 4.04 15.19 -11.67
C ALA A 64 4.39 15.57 -10.24
N THR A 65 3.76 16.63 -9.72
CA THR A 65 3.92 17.01 -8.31
C THR A 65 3.40 15.93 -7.38
N LEU A 66 2.21 15.38 -7.64
CA LEU A 66 1.67 14.27 -6.85
C LEU A 66 2.56 13.01 -6.90
N VAL A 67 3.13 12.66 -8.06
CA VAL A 67 4.07 11.54 -8.16
C VAL A 67 5.35 11.81 -7.37
N ARG A 68 5.90 13.03 -7.46
CA ARG A 68 7.09 13.42 -6.70
C ARG A 68 6.86 13.34 -5.19
N GLU A 69 5.72 13.84 -4.71
CA GLU A 69 5.34 13.75 -3.31
C GLU A 69 5.23 12.28 -2.83
N TYR A 70 4.70 11.38 -3.66
CA TYR A 70 4.66 9.96 -3.34
C TYR A 70 6.06 9.35 -3.22
N ILE A 71 6.97 9.70 -4.13
CA ILE A 71 8.35 9.20 -4.14
C ILE A 71 9.15 9.72 -2.94
N SER A 72 8.98 11.00 -2.59
CA SER A 72 9.71 11.65 -1.50
C SER A 72 9.06 11.48 -0.13
N ALA A 73 7.99 10.70 -0.03
CA ALA A 73 7.29 10.49 1.22
C ALA A 73 8.22 9.84 2.24
N ILE A 74 8.08 10.23 3.52
CA ILE A 74 8.85 9.64 4.62
C ILE A 74 8.60 8.13 4.78
N VAL A 75 7.42 7.68 4.36
CA VAL A 75 6.99 6.28 4.41
C VAL A 75 6.09 5.99 3.22
N ASN A 76 6.31 4.83 2.58
CA ASN A 76 5.36 4.23 1.64
C ASN A 76 4.82 2.94 2.24
N ILE A 77 3.53 2.71 2.07
CA ILE A 77 2.81 1.56 2.62
C ILE A 77 2.11 0.85 1.47
N ARG A 78 2.44 -0.40 1.21
CA ARG A 78 1.70 -1.26 0.27
C ARG A 78 0.81 -2.19 1.07
N ILE A 79 -0.44 -2.30 0.66
CA ILE A 79 -1.37 -3.32 1.12
C ILE A 79 -1.86 -4.05 -0.13
N ASN A 80 -1.28 -5.21 -0.41
CA ASN A 80 -1.46 -5.98 -1.65
C ASN A 80 -1.25 -5.07 -2.89
N ASP A 81 -2.30 -4.70 -3.63
CA ASP A 81 -2.21 -3.88 -4.86
C ASP A 81 -2.46 -2.37 -4.65
N MET A 82 -2.64 -1.94 -3.39
CA MET A 82 -2.84 -0.54 -3.04
C MET A 82 -1.60 0.02 -2.37
N TYR A 83 -1.13 1.17 -2.84
CA TYR A 83 0.07 1.81 -2.35
C TYR A 83 -0.27 3.19 -1.83
N PHE A 84 0.18 3.49 -0.62
CA PHE A 84 -0.15 4.69 0.12
C PHE A 84 1.11 5.45 0.50
N ALA A 85 0.98 6.76 0.59
CA ALA A 85 1.96 7.66 1.19
C ALA A 85 1.22 8.82 1.88
N PRO A 86 1.67 9.30 3.05
CA PRO A 86 1.12 10.52 3.63
C PRO A 86 1.25 11.70 2.65
N PHE A 87 0.21 12.52 2.51
CA PHE A 87 0.29 13.74 1.72
C PHE A 87 0.84 14.89 2.58
N SER A 88 1.93 15.51 2.15
CA SER A 88 2.68 16.46 2.98
C SER A 88 1.91 17.75 3.29
N TYR A 89 0.94 18.13 2.45
CA TYR A 89 0.24 19.40 2.54
C TYR A 89 -1.01 19.37 3.42
N GLU A 90 -1.62 18.20 3.64
CA GLU A 90 -2.87 18.08 4.41
C GLU A 90 -2.79 16.93 5.41
N LYS A 91 -3.01 17.28 6.68
CA LYS A 91 -3.14 16.29 7.77
C LYS A 91 -4.35 15.42 7.46
N ASP A 92 -4.21 14.10 7.58
CA ASP A 92 -5.24 13.10 7.27
C ASP A 92 -5.51 12.83 5.78
N GLU A 93 -4.68 13.33 4.86
CA GLU A 93 -4.73 12.91 3.45
C GLU A 93 -3.57 11.99 3.09
N TYR A 94 -3.85 11.07 2.17
CA TYR A 94 -2.92 10.10 1.65
C TYR A 94 -2.94 10.14 0.13
N ILE A 95 -1.77 9.99 -0.46
CA ILE A 95 -1.62 9.68 -1.88
C ILE A 95 -1.87 8.18 -2.03
N LEU A 96 -2.91 7.81 -2.77
CA LEU A 96 -3.20 6.44 -3.16
C LEU A 96 -2.76 6.23 -4.61
N LEU A 97 -1.83 5.31 -4.80
CA LEU A 97 -1.50 4.69 -6.06
C LEU A 97 -2.14 3.30 -6.11
N SER A 98 -3.08 3.09 -7.02
CA SER A 98 -3.79 1.82 -7.19
C SER A 98 -3.47 1.20 -8.55
N ARG A 99 -3.30 -0.12 -8.60
CA ARG A 99 -3.02 -0.87 -9.82
C ARG A 99 -4.32 -1.45 -10.40
N PHE A 100 -4.52 -1.29 -11.70
CA PHE A 100 -5.55 -1.97 -12.46
C PHE A 100 -5.07 -3.35 -12.92
N LYS A 101 -6.00 -4.24 -13.26
CA LYS A 101 -5.69 -5.61 -13.76
C LYS A 101 -4.77 -5.63 -14.98
N ASN A 102 -4.75 -4.56 -15.78
CA ASN A 102 -3.89 -4.43 -16.96
C ASN A 102 -2.53 -3.79 -16.66
N ASN A 103 -2.13 -3.71 -15.38
CA ASN A 103 -0.90 -3.04 -14.92
C ASN A 103 -0.85 -1.52 -15.12
N GLY A 104 -1.96 -0.91 -15.55
CA GLY A 104 -2.11 0.54 -15.48
C GLY A 104 -2.27 1.00 -14.04
N PHE A 105 -1.86 2.22 -13.75
CA PHE A 105 -1.94 2.84 -12.44
C PHE A 105 -2.90 4.02 -12.44
N GLN A 106 -3.47 4.28 -11.27
CA GLN A 106 -4.14 5.53 -10.96
C GLN A 106 -3.53 6.11 -9.68
N ILE A 107 -3.15 7.38 -9.73
CA ILE A 107 -2.69 8.14 -8.58
C ILE A 107 -3.74 9.20 -8.21
N ARG A 108 -4.07 9.32 -6.94
CA ARG A 108 -5.07 10.27 -6.43
C ARG A 108 -4.82 10.59 -4.96
N ILE A 109 -5.34 11.73 -4.50
CA ILE A 109 -5.38 12.08 -3.08
C ILE A 109 -6.70 11.56 -2.51
N ILE A 110 -6.64 10.95 -1.33
CA ILE A 110 -7.81 10.47 -0.58
C ILE A 110 -7.65 10.82 0.90
N ASN A 111 -8.76 11.06 1.59
CA ASN A 111 -8.75 11.19 3.05
C ASN A 111 -8.48 9.82 3.72
N LYS A 112 -7.89 9.81 4.93
CA LYS A 112 -7.59 8.60 5.71
C LYS A 112 -8.80 7.70 5.92
N ASP A 113 -10.00 8.25 6.14
CA ASP A 113 -11.23 7.48 6.29
C ASP A 113 -11.51 6.68 5.01
N ILE A 114 -11.35 7.32 3.86
CA ILE A 114 -11.54 6.69 2.54
C ILE A 114 -10.44 5.65 2.29
N ALA A 115 -9.20 5.89 2.71
CA ALA A 115 -8.12 4.91 2.63
C ALA A 115 -8.46 3.64 3.40
N TRP A 116 -8.85 3.79 4.68
CA TRP A 116 -9.31 2.69 5.52
C TRP A 116 -10.46 1.91 4.89
N TRP A 117 -11.52 2.61 4.47
CA TRP A 117 -12.67 1.95 3.84
C TRP A 117 -12.31 1.24 2.52
N SER A 118 -11.38 1.79 1.73
CA SER A 118 -10.91 1.16 0.50
C SER A 118 -10.20 -0.17 0.79
N ILE A 119 -9.40 -0.22 1.87
CA ILE A 119 -8.71 -1.44 2.31
C ILE A 119 -9.70 -2.49 2.79
N VAL A 120 -10.60 -2.10 3.68
CA VAL A 120 -11.60 -2.99 4.27
C VAL A 120 -12.55 -3.59 3.22
N GLN A 121 -12.98 -2.79 2.25
CA GLN A 121 -13.83 -3.27 1.15
C GLN A 121 -13.09 -4.23 0.21
N SER A 122 -11.79 -4.00 0.00
CA SER A 122 -10.97 -4.86 -0.87
C SER A 122 -10.58 -6.16 -0.20
N TYR A 123 -10.46 -6.18 1.13
CA TYR A 123 -10.04 -7.35 1.91
C TYR A 123 -11.07 -7.69 2.99
N PRO A 124 -12.14 -8.44 2.64
CA PRO A 124 -13.19 -8.80 3.58
C PRO A 124 -12.73 -9.58 4.82
N LEU A 125 -11.50 -10.11 4.82
CA LEU A 125 -10.86 -10.69 6.00
C LEU A 125 -10.90 -9.73 7.20
N LEU A 126 -10.70 -8.43 6.95
CA LEU A 126 -10.70 -7.36 7.96
C LEU A 126 -12.08 -7.11 8.58
N MET A 127 -13.15 -7.61 7.94
CA MET A 127 -14.54 -7.54 8.40
C MET A 127 -15.04 -8.83 9.03
N ARG A 128 -14.19 -9.87 9.16
CA ARG A 128 -14.64 -11.13 9.75
C ARG A 128 -15.03 -10.93 11.21
N GLN A 129 -16.08 -11.64 11.64
CA GLN A 129 -16.37 -11.75 13.07
C GLN A 129 -15.31 -12.58 13.76
N GLU A 130 -14.98 -12.18 14.98
CA GLU A 130 -14.05 -12.87 15.87
C GLU A 130 -14.49 -14.32 16.06
N LYS A 131 -13.56 -15.27 15.91
CA LYS A 131 -13.77 -16.67 16.30
C LYS A 131 -13.17 -16.91 17.70
N SER A 132 -13.71 -17.87 18.44
CA SER A 132 -13.31 -18.16 19.83
C SER A 132 -11.83 -18.60 20.02
N ASN A 133 -11.12 -18.84 18.92
CA ASN A 133 -9.72 -19.26 18.86
C ASN A 133 -8.76 -18.14 18.39
N ASP A 134 -9.24 -16.90 18.28
CA ASP A 134 -8.43 -15.72 18.00
C ASP A 134 -7.81 -15.17 19.31
N TRP A 135 -6.49 -14.99 19.37
CA TRP A 135 -5.76 -14.54 20.58
C TRP A 135 -4.89 -13.32 20.27
N ASP A 136 -4.67 -12.41 21.23
CA ASP A 136 -3.93 -11.14 21.02
C ASP A 136 -2.58 -11.36 20.31
N PHE A 137 -1.69 -12.17 20.88
CA PHE A 137 -0.52 -12.73 20.21
C PHE A 137 -0.16 -14.06 20.84
N LYS A 138 -0.34 -15.18 20.14
CA LYS A 138 0.12 -16.49 20.61
C LYS A 138 1.19 -17.04 19.68
N GLN A 139 2.39 -17.25 20.21
CA GLN A 139 3.40 -18.05 19.50
C GLN A 139 2.83 -19.47 19.36
N ILE A 140 2.73 -19.96 18.13
CA ILE A 140 2.42 -21.36 17.88
C ILE A 140 3.63 -22.20 18.28
N ASP A 141 3.39 -23.38 18.84
CA ASP A 141 4.46 -24.30 19.19
C ASP A 141 5.08 -24.95 17.93
N ASP A 142 6.25 -25.56 18.11
CA ASP A 142 7.02 -26.13 17.00
C ASP A 142 6.28 -27.28 16.31
N GLU A 143 5.47 -28.05 17.05
CA GLU A 143 4.66 -29.15 16.51
C GLU A 143 3.54 -28.63 15.59
N ILE A 144 2.81 -27.59 16.00
CA ILE A 144 1.80 -26.94 15.15
C ILE A 144 2.46 -26.32 13.93
N LEU A 145 3.61 -25.63 14.09
CA LEU A 145 4.33 -25.03 12.97
C LEU A 145 4.82 -26.10 11.97
N GLU A 146 5.36 -27.23 12.45
CA GLU A 146 5.79 -28.34 11.60
C GLU A 146 4.60 -28.96 10.84
N ASN A 147 3.45 -29.13 11.50
CA ASN A 147 2.22 -29.58 10.85
C ASN A 147 1.76 -28.62 9.75
N LEU A 148 1.71 -27.31 10.03
CA LEU A 148 1.33 -26.28 9.05
C LEU A 148 2.28 -26.25 7.84
N ASN A 149 3.59 -26.43 8.06
CA ASN A 149 4.59 -26.44 7.00
C ASN A 149 4.54 -27.69 6.10
N ASN A 150 4.01 -28.81 6.62
CA ASN A 150 3.87 -30.06 5.88
C ASN A 150 2.55 -30.17 5.08
N GLU A 151 1.65 -29.20 5.24
CA GLU A 151 0.39 -29.16 4.52
C GLU A 151 0.52 -28.60 3.09
N SER A 152 -0.50 -28.88 2.25
CA SER A 152 -0.57 -28.30 0.91
C SER A 152 -0.74 -26.79 0.98
N ILE A 153 -0.09 -26.07 0.05
CA ILE A 153 -0.30 -24.63 -0.12
C ILE A 153 -1.78 -24.27 -0.38
N ASP A 154 -2.58 -25.22 -0.87
CA ASP A 154 -4.02 -25.04 -1.09
C ASP A 154 -4.82 -24.87 0.21
N THR A 155 -4.24 -25.17 1.38
CA THR A 155 -4.86 -24.90 2.69
C THR A 155 -4.70 -23.44 3.13
N ILE A 156 -3.83 -22.68 2.44
CA ILE A 156 -3.66 -21.25 2.67
C ILE A 156 -4.82 -20.50 2.02
N GLY A 157 -5.61 -19.86 2.88
CA GLY A 157 -6.73 -19.02 2.52
C GLY A 157 -6.32 -17.61 2.09
N ARG A 158 -7.18 -16.64 2.37
CA ARG A 158 -6.99 -15.24 1.96
C ARG A 158 -5.69 -14.67 2.53
N VAL A 159 -4.89 -14.03 1.67
CA VAL A 159 -3.64 -13.39 2.06
C VAL A 159 -3.78 -11.87 2.01
N LEU A 160 -3.32 -11.22 3.07
CA LEU A 160 -3.09 -9.79 3.13
C LEU A 160 -1.60 -9.56 3.32
N GLU A 161 -0.95 -8.97 2.31
CA GLU A 161 0.43 -8.53 2.40
C GLU A 161 0.47 -7.04 2.75
N ILE A 162 1.21 -6.69 3.79
CA ILE A 162 1.46 -5.31 4.19
C ILE A 162 2.95 -5.08 4.13
N GLU A 163 3.37 -4.15 3.31
CA GLU A 163 4.77 -3.76 3.18
C GLU A 163 4.94 -2.30 3.56
N ILE A 164 5.91 -2.02 4.42
CA ILE A 164 6.23 -0.68 4.87
C ILE A 164 7.66 -0.39 4.47
N TYR A 165 7.85 0.68 3.72
CA TYR A 165 9.15 1.20 3.36
C TYR A 165 9.34 2.57 4.01
N ASN A 166 10.17 2.61 5.04
CA ASN A 166 10.51 3.85 5.75
C ASN A 166 11.78 4.43 5.13
N HIS A 167 11.69 5.67 4.63
CA HIS A 167 12.80 6.39 4.01
C HIS A 167 13.60 7.24 5.01
N GLN A 168 13.16 7.35 6.26
CA GLN A 168 13.83 8.17 7.28
C GLN A 168 15.06 7.47 7.85
N GLY A 169 16.20 8.15 7.83
CA GLY A 169 17.45 7.63 8.38
C GLY A 169 18.03 6.53 7.50
N ASP A 170 18.21 5.34 8.07
CA ASP A 170 18.60 4.15 7.32
C ASP A 170 17.33 3.47 6.79
N PRO A 171 17.13 3.35 5.46
CA PRO A 171 15.89 2.83 4.92
C PRO A 171 15.56 1.44 5.46
N GLN A 172 14.36 1.29 6.02
CA GLN A 172 13.90 0.02 6.58
C GLN A 172 12.68 -0.48 5.82
N GLN A 173 12.74 -1.74 5.43
CA GLN A 173 11.65 -2.45 4.78
C GLN A 173 11.11 -3.53 5.74
N SER A 174 9.79 -3.58 5.90
CA SER A 174 9.10 -4.62 6.65
C SER A 174 7.97 -5.19 5.80
N LEU A 175 7.92 -6.52 5.64
CA LEU A 175 6.87 -7.23 4.89
C LEU A 175 6.09 -8.20 5.79
N TYR A 176 4.86 -7.85 6.13
CA TYR A 176 3.97 -8.70 6.90
C TYR A 176 3.08 -9.49 5.97
N ASN A 177 3.12 -10.82 6.08
CA ASN A 177 2.20 -11.70 5.39
C ASN A 177 1.18 -12.23 6.39
N ILE A 178 -0.08 -11.86 6.18
CA ILE A 178 -1.21 -12.29 6.99
C ILE A 178 -2.00 -13.28 6.17
N TYR A 179 -2.29 -14.45 6.72
CA TYR A 179 -3.03 -15.49 6.02
C TYR A 179 -3.86 -16.33 6.97
N GLU A 180 -4.91 -16.94 6.44
CA GLU A 180 -5.69 -17.94 7.16
C GLU A 180 -5.20 -19.35 6.78
N GLN A 181 -4.96 -20.21 7.76
CA GLN A 181 -4.70 -21.64 7.55
C GLN A 181 -5.30 -22.43 8.72
N ASN A 182 -6.08 -23.47 8.42
CA ASN A 182 -6.74 -24.32 9.42
C ASN A 182 -7.51 -23.54 10.51
N ASP A 183 -8.33 -22.57 10.10
CA ASP A 183 -9.07 -21.68 11.01
C ASP A 183 -8.22 -20.80 11.94
N LEU A 184 -6.89 -20.75 11.76
CA LEU A 184 -5.99 -19.84 12.43
C LEU A 184 -5.71 -18.63 11.54
N LEU A 185 -5.68 -17.44 12.14
CA LEU A 185 -5.18 -16.24 11.49
C LEU A 185 -3.73 -16.03 11.87
N LEU A 186 -2.85 -16.12 10.90
CA LEU A 186 -1.41 -16.13 11.10
C LEU A 186 -0.81 -14.85 10.52
N ILE A 187 0.15 -14.27 11.23
CA ILE A 187 1.02 -13.21 10.71
C ILE A 187 2.47 -13.70 10.75
N ARG A 188 3.16 -13.57 9.61
CA ARG A 188 4.62 -13.70 9.56
C ARG A 188 5.24 -12.36 9.91
N TYR A 189 5.99 -12.33 11.03
CA TYR A 189 6.64 -11.12 11.54
C TYR A 189 8.13 -11.09 11.13
N PRO A 190 8.55 -10.22 10.19
CA PRO A 190 9.89 -10.26 9.59
C PRO A 190 11.02 -10.11 10.59
N LEU A 191 10.89 -9.16 11.52
CA LEU A 191 11.96 -8.81 12.46
C LEU A 191 12.27 -9.94 13.45
N LYS A 192 11.39 -10.94 13.59
CA LYS A 192 11.58 -12.07 14.52
C LYS A 192 11.70 -13.40 13.80
N ASP A 193 11.50 -13.44 12.48
CA ASP A 193 11.27 -14.66 11.69
C ASP A 193 10.33 -15.65 12.38
N LYS A 194 9.23 -15.10 12.92
CA LYS A 194 8.21 -15.86 13.66
C LYS A 194 6.88 -15.83 12.94
N VAL A 195 6.18 -16.95 12.99
CA VAL A 195 4.76 -17.05 12.66
C VAL A 195 4.00 -16.97 13.99
N LEU A 196 3.05 -16.04 14.07
CA LEU A 196 2.22 -15.83 15.25
C LEU A 196 0.75 -16.02 14.86
N ASN A 197 -0.02 -16.67 15.73
CA ASN A 197 -1.46 -16.59 15.66
C ASN A 197 -1.91 -15.26 16.29
N VAL A 198 -2.75 -14.52 15.57
CA VAL A 198 -3.16 -13.16 15.92
C VAL A 198 -4.65 -12.95 15.80
N HIS A 199 -5.16 -12.06 16.65
CA HIS A 199 -6.54 -11.61 16.65
C HIS A 199 -6.80 -10.64 15.50
N ILE A 200 -7.97 -10.70 14.86
CA ILE A 200 -8.31 -9.79 13.75
C ILE A 200 -8.30 -8.32 14.19
N GLY A 201 -8.72 -8.04 15.43
CA GLY A 201 -8.66 -6.71 16.03
C GLY A 201 -7.23 -6.15 16.09
N VAL A 202 -6.21 -6.98 16.31
CA VAL A 202 -4.80 -6.55 16.29
C VAL A 202 -4.38 -6.12 14.90
N ILE A 203 -4.81 -6.84 13.87
CA ILE A 203 -4.53 -6.47 12.46
C ILE A 203 -5.23 -5.17 12.10
N ASN A 204 -6.50 -5.02 12.50
CA ASN A 204 -7.26 -3.80 12.29
C ASN A 204 -6.60 -2.60 12.99
N THR A 205 -6.20 -2.73 14.26
CA THR A 205 -5.47 -1.68 14.99
C THR A 205 -4.14 -1.36 14.31
N PHE A 206 -3.34 -2.36 13.96
CA PHE A 206 -2.07 -2.16 13.26
C PHE A 206 -2.25 -1.34 11.97
N ILE A 207 -3.20 -1.71 11.11
CA ILE A 207 -3.47 -0.95 9.89
C ILE A 207 -3.98 0.45 10.24
N ARG A 208 -4.87 0.61 11.22
CA ARG A 208 -5.36 1.93 11.62
C ARG A 208 -4.24 2.85 12.14
N GLU A 209 -3.29 2.31 12.90
CA GLU A 209 -2.09 3.03 13.34
C GLU A 209 -1.23 3.48 12.17
N LEU A 210 -1.06 2.64 11.13
CA LEU A 210 -0.35 3.00 9.90
C LEU A 210 -0.96 4.21 9.18
N PHE A 211 -2.26 4.43 9.34
CA PHE A 211 -2.96 5.57 8.77
C PHE A 211 -3.18 6.72 9.78
N GLY A 212 -2.59 6.65 10.98
CA GLY A 212 -2.67 7.73 11.99
C GLY A 212 -4.05 7.90 12.61
N PHE A 213 -4.84 6.82 12.72
CA PHE A 213 -6.15 6.86 13.37
C PHE A 213 -6.07 6.88 14.89
N ASP A 214 -5.07 6.22 15.46
CA ASP A 214 -4.93 6.02 16.92
C ASP A 214 -3.79 6.86 17.51
N THR A 215 -3.23 7.81 16.74
CA THR A 215 -2.34 8.84 17.27
C THR A 215 -3.15 9.94 17.95
N ASP A 216 -3.75 9.60 19.08
CA ASP A 216 -4.27 10.61 20.00
C ASP A 216 -3.11 11.52 20.44
N GLU A 217 -3.21 12.81 20.15
CA GLU A 217 -2.39 13.89 20.74
C GLU A 217 -2.49 13.94 22.28
N ASN A 218 -3.24 13.03 22.92
CA ASN A 218 -3.41 12.90 24.36
C ASN A 218 -2.35 12.04 25.07
N HIS A 219 -1.42 11.38 24.36
CA HIS A 219 -0.37 10.58 25.01
C HIS A 219 0.96 11.33 25.27
N ILE A 220 1.10 12.59 24.83
CA ILE A 220 2.31 13.38 25.10
C ILE A 220 2.21 14.24 26.39
N ASN A 221 1.01 14.49 26.93
CA ASN A 221 0.82 15.35 28.11
C ASN A 221 0.59 14.62 29.44
N LYS A 222 1.06 13.37 29.59
CA LYS A 222 0.98 12.64 30.89
C LYS A 222 2.32 12.13 31.43
N ALA A 223 3.44 12.65 30.92
CA ALA A 223 4.77 12.36 31.46
C ALA A 223 5.38 13.53 32.26
N GLU A 224 4.64 14.63 32.45
CA GLU A 224 5.04 15.75 33.32
C GLU A 224 3.90 16.20 34.23
N GLU A 225 3.49 15.33 35.17
CA GLU A 225 2.94 15.73 36.48
C GLU A 225 3.39 14.74 37.57
#